data_AF-A0A1G5JZS0-F1
#
_entry.id   AF-A0A1G5JZS0-F1
#
_cell.length_a   1.000
_cell.length_b   1.000
_cell.length_c   1.000
_cell.angle_alpha   90.00
_cell.angle_beta   90.00
_cell.angle_gamma   90.00
#
_symmetry.space_group_name_H-M   'P 1'
#
loop_
_entity.id
_entity.type
_entity.pdbx_description
1 polymer ?
#
loop_
_entity_poly.entity_id
_entity_poly.type
_entity_poly.pdbx_seq_one_letter_code
_entity_poly.pdbx_strand_id
1 'polypeptide(L)'
;MPQVTLPNKQQVEAVKNDIGSINTKVGTNTDVGGNTTLFARLRQIYEYLTANMSSTRMSKVDSIDNTISSRQANWGATTTHRDRIDTTISSRQASWGATSTHSSRIDTTISSRASQASVDNLNVARMVVPSNTLRHSFAPERSVTGNSSKYILVAKFVPLGVGELKVTWDMKTNNSSNSVLMHFSPLFGFAISTHGWTDDIGSINTYPNHPSGVFVSSRSVDYVTITQILRVPYITPIYLHMAGGNSHSENTSYCRNINIYYDFY
;
A
#
# COMPACT_ATOMS: atom_id res chain seq x y z
N MET A 1 8.49 -30.39 121.25
CA MET A 1 7.32 -30.69 120.38
C MET A 1 6.72 -29.37 119.96
N PRO A 2 6.57 -29.08 118.66
CA PRO A 2 6.00 -27.81 118.22
C PRO A 2 4.53 -27.71 118.66
N GLN A 3 4.13 -26.58 119.26
CA GLN A 3 2.74 -26.30 119.59
C GLN A 3 1.93 -26.20 118.28
N VAL A 4 1.03 -27.16 118.07
CA VAL A 4 0.01 -27.07 117.03
C VAL A 4 -1.00 -26.03 117.51
N THR A 5 -0.93 -24.83 116.96
CA THR A 5 -1.95 -23.80 117.22
C THR A 5 -3.17 -24.15 116.39
N LEU A 6 -4.23 -24.59 117.07
CA LEU A 6 -5.51 -24.84 116.42
C LEU A 6 -6.10 -23.49 115.95
N PRO A 7 -6.66 -23.42 114.73
CA PRO A 7 -7.28 -22.20 114.24
C PRO A 7 -8.38 -21.76 115.21
N ASN A 8 -8.41 -20.47 115.53
CA ASN A 8 -9.42 -19.95 116.44
C ASN A 8 -10.81 -20.07 115.78
N LYS A 9 -11.87 -20.10 116.60
CA LYS A 9 -13.24 -20.31 116.12
C LYS A 9 -13.66 -19.33 115.02
N GLN A 10 -13.14 -18.10 115.04
CA GLN A 10 -13.42 -17.10 114.00
C GLN A 10 -12.79 -17.46 112.64
N GLN A 11 -11.57 -18.00 112.62
CA GLN A 11 -10.92 -18.45 111.39
C GLN A 11 -11.66 -19.62 110.75
N VAL A 12 -12.16 -20.56 111.56
CA VAL A 12 -12.93 -21.72 111.05
C VAL A 12 -14.27 -21.27 110.42
N GLU A 13 -14.96 -20.32 111.06
CA GLU A 13 -16.23 -19.80 110.52
C GLU A 13 -16.02 -18.93 109.27
N ALA A 14 -14.91 -18.17 109.19
CA ALA A 14 -14.54 -17.45 107.97
C ALA A 14 -14.33 -18.40 106.78
N VAL A 15 -13.57 -19.49 106.99
CA VAL A 15 -13.32 -20.49 105.93
C VAL A 15 -14.60 -21.19 105.48
N LYS A 16 -15.52 -21.54 106.40
CA LYS A 16 -16.82 -22.12 106.04
C LYS A 16 -17.67 -21.17 105.20
N ASN A 17 -17.68 -19.89 105.57
CA ASN A 17 -18.41 -18.86 104.82
C ASN A 17 -17.81 -18.66 103.41
N ASP A 18 -16.48 -18.69 103.29
CA ASP A 18 -15.80 -18.60 101.99
C ASP A 18 -16.10 -19.82 101.11
N ILE A 19 -16.05 -21.03 101.65
CA ILE A 19 -16.42 -22.26 100.94
C ILE A 19 -17.89 -22.22 100.51
N GLY A 20 -18.79 -21.75 101.38
CA GLY A 20 -20.20 -21.55 101.03
C GLY A 20 -20.40 -20.54 99.90
N SER A 21 -19.67 -19.42 99.95
CA SER A 21 -19.70 -18.37 98.91
C SER A 21 -19.15 -18.87 97.57
N ILE A 22 -18.05 -19.64 97.57
CA ILE A 22 -17.48 -20.26 96.36
C ILE A 22 -18.44 -21.30 95.78
N ASN A 23 -18.99 -22.19 96.60
CA ASN A 23 -19.97 -23.18 96.16
C ASN A 23 -21.23 -22.52 95.61
N THR A 24 -21.62 -21.34 96.11
CA THR A 24 -22.74 -20.57 95.56
C THR A 24 -22.37 -19.94 94.21
N LYS A 25 -21.16 -19.37 94.08
CA LYS A 25 -20.65 -18.78 92.83
C LYS A 25 -20.40 -19.79 91.71
N VAL A 26 -20.03 -21.03 92.06
CA VAL A 26 -19.84 -22.14 91.10
C VAL A 26 -21.15 -22.92 90.89
N GLY A 27 -22.00 -22.96 91.91
CA GLY A 27 -23.13 -23.89 92.02
C GLY A 27 -24.47 -23.39 91.51
N THR A 28 -24.68 -22.11 91.24
CA THR A 28 -25.92 -21.65 90.58
C THR A 28 -25.76 -20.23 90.05
N ASN A 29 -25.66 -20.08 88.74
CA ASN A 29 -25.80 -18.81 88.04
C ASN A 29 -27.28 -18.58 87.71
N THR A 30 -27.84 -17.50 88.23
CA THR A 30 -29.16 -17.01 87.84
C THR A 30 -29.02 -16.19 86.56
N ASP A 31 -29.69 -16.61 85.49
CA ASP A 31 -29.86 -15.80 84.28
C ASP A 31 -31.34 -15.52 84.01
N VAL A 32 -31.64 -14.91 82.87
CA VAL A 32 -33.01 -14.54 82.46
C VAL A 32 -33.94 -15.77 82.34
N GLY A 33 -33.40 -16.99 82.27
CA GLY A 33 -34.13 -18.27 82.24
C GLY A 33 -34.22 -18.99 83.60
N GLY A 34 -33.68 -18.42 84.68
CA GLY A 34 -33.73 -18.97 86.04
C GLY A 34 -32.37 -19.43 86.58
N ASN A 35 -32.38 -20.22 87.66
CA ASN A 35 -31.17 -20.73 88.31
C ASN A 35 -30.61 -21.94 87.54
N THR A 36 -29.39 -21.82 86.99
CA THR A 36 -28.68 -22.90 86.28
C THR A 36 -27.30 -23.12 86.89
N THR A 37 -26.72 -24.31 86.83
CA THR A 37 -25.32 -24.52 87.25
C THR A 37 -24.36 -24.00 86.16
N LEU A 38 -23.11 -23.67 86.51
CA LEU A 38 -22.09 -23.29 85.51
C LEU A 38 -21.94 -24.35 84.40
N PHE A 39 -21.99 -25.63 84.79
CA PHE A 39 -21.93 -26.75 83.84
C PHE A 39 -23.16 -26.82 82.92
N ALA A 40 -24.35 -26.53 83.43
CA ALA A 40 -25.55 -26.45 82.61
C ALA A 40 -25.44 -25.30 81.59
N ARG A 41 -24.87 -24.16 81.99
CA ARG A 41 -24.68 -23.02 81.08
C ARG A 41 -23.62 -23.28 80.01
N LEU A 42 -22.50 -23.90 80.37
CA LEU A 42 -21.48 -24.30 79.41
C LEU A 42 -22.02 -25.32 78.40
N ARG A 43 -22.85 -26.25 78.86
CA ARG A 43 -23.54 -27.20 77.98
C ARG A 43 -24.51 -26.49 77.02
N GLN A 44 -25.32 -25.56 77.52
CA GLN A 44 -26.21 -24.76 76.66
C GLN A 44 -25.44 -23.96 75.60
N ILE A 45 -24.31 -23.35 75.96
CA ILE A 45 -23.44 -22.63 75.02
C ILE A 45 -22.89 -23.60 73.96
N TYR A 46 -22.44 -24.78 74.37
CA TYR A 46 -21.96 -25.81 73.45
C TYR A 46 -23.06 -26.29 72.49
N GLU A 47 -24.26 -26.55 73.00
CA GLU A 47 -25.42 -26.97 72.20
C GLU A 47 -25.85 -25.87 71.22
N TYR A 48 -25.88 -24.60 71.66
CA TYR A 48 -26.20 -23.46 70.81
C TYR A 48 -25.17 -23.27 69.68
N LEU A 49 -23.88 -23.31 70.00
CA LEU A 49 -22.81 -23.19 69.01
C LEU A 49 -22.86 -24.34 68.01
N THR A 50 -23.01 -25.58 68.50
CA THR A 50 -23.10 -26.77 67.64
C THR A 50 -24.31 -26.70 66.72
N ALA A 51 -25.50 -26.38 67.25
CA ALA A 51 -26.73 -26.34 66.48
C ALA A 51 -26.78 -25.17 65.47
N ASN A 52 -26.42 -23.96 65.88
CA ASN A 52 -26.49 -22.79 65.01
C ASN A 52 -25.34 -22.70 64.01
N MET A 53 -24.12 -23.10 64.40
CA MET A 53 -23.00 -23.09 63.44
C MET A 53 -23.15 -24.21 62.41
N SER A 54 -23.75 -25.35 62.77
CA SER A 54 -24.02 -26.44 61.84
C SER A 54 -25.14 -26.08 60.86
N SER A 55 -26.34 -25.77 61.34
CA SER A 55 -27.51 -25.63 60.47
C SER A 55 -27.51 -24.33 59.64
N THR A 56 -27.12 -23.21 60.26
CA THR A 56 -27.22 -21.89 59.61
C THR A 56 -26.06 -21.63 58.66
N ARG A 57 -24.86 -22.12 58.97
CA ARG A 57 -23.73 -21.95 58.05
C ARG A 57 -23.83 -22.91 56.86
N MET A 58 -24.27 -24.14 57.09
CA MET A 58 -24.42 -25.14 56.03
C MET A 58 -25.51 -24.73 55.04
N SER A 59 -26.69 -24.30 55.52
CA SER A 59 -27.74 -23.76 54.64
C SER A 59 -27.29 -22.53 53.84
N LYS A 60 -26.45 -21.65 54.42
CA LYS A 60 -25.84 -20.54 53.68
C LYS A 60 -24.86 -21.01 52.61
N VAL A 61 -24.05 -22.03 52.91
CA VAL A 61 -23.13 -22.65 51.93
C VAL A 61 -23.93 -23.29 50.79
N ASP A 62 -24.98 -24.05 51.10
CA ASP A 62 -25.86 -24.65 50.09
C ASP A 62 -26.56 -23.59 49.23
N SER A 63 -26.98 -22.48 49.85
CA SER A 63 -27.58 -21.35 49.11
C SER A 63 -26.58 -20.68 48.17
N ILE A 64 -25.32 -20.53 48.60
CA ILE A 64 -24.23 -20.00 47.77
C ILE A 64 -23.94 -20.97 46.62
N ASP A 65 -23.84 -22.27 46.90
CA ASP A 65 -23.54 -23.28 45.88
C ASP A 65 -24.64 -23.36 44.82
N ASN A 66 -25.90 -23.36 45.24
CA ASN A 66 -27.06 -23.28 44.34
C ASN A 66 -27.06 -21.99 43.50
N THR A 67 -26.67 -20.86 44.10
CA THR A 67 -26.57 -19.57 43.39
C THR A 67 -25.41 -19.57 42.38
N ILE A 68 -24.27 -20.15 42.73
CA ILE A 68 -23.11 -20.24 41.83
C ILE A 68 -23.42 -21.21 40.69
N SER A 69 -23.93 -22.40 40.98
CA SER A 69 -24.28 -23.42 39.99
C SER A 69 -25.31 -22.91 38.98
N SER A 70 -26.35 -22.19 39.44
CA SER A 70 -27.35 -21.59 38.55
C SER A 70 -26.80 -20.46 37.68
N ARG A 71 -25.81 -19.70 38.17
CA ARG A 71 -25.11 -18.68 37.38
C ARG A 71 -24.12 -19.29 36.40
N GLN A 72 -23.44 -20.37 36.78
CA GLN A 72 -22.44 -21.05 35.97
C GLN A 72 -23.06 -21.77 34.77
N ALA A 73 -24.28 -22.30 34.90
CA ALA A 73 -25.05 -22.82 33.77
C ALA A 73 -25.25 -21.79 32.62
N ASN A 74 -25.20 -20.49 32.95
CA ASN A 74 -25.33 -19.40 31.99
C ASN A 74 -23.99 -18.74 31.61
N TRP A 75 -22.87 -19.10 32.24
CA TRP A 75 -21.58 -18.42 32.07
C TRP A 75 -20.66 -19.04 30.99
N GLY A 76 -21.27 -19.43 29.87
CA GLY A 76 -20.66 -19.07 28.59
C GLY A 76 -19.66 -20.04 27.95
N ALA A 77 -19.78 -21.34 28.22
CA ALA A 77 -19.35 -22.39 27.28
C ALA A 77 -20.54 -23.24 26.80
N THR A 78 -21.76 -22.69 26.89
CA THR A 78 -22.96 -23.34 26.37
C THR A 78 -22.98 -23.26 24.85
N THR A 79 -23.65 -24.22 24.21
CA THR A 79 -23.85 -24.28 22.75
C THR A 79 -24.29 -22.95 22.17
N THR A 80 -25.13 -22.19 22.87
CA THR A 80 -25.59 -20.85 22.44
C THR A 80 -24.48 -19.83 22.18
N HIS A 81 -23.41 -19.79 22.99
CA HIS A 81 -22.30 -18.87 22.74
C HIS A 81 -21.47 -19.29 21.52
N ARG A 82 -21.26 -20.61 21.37
CA ARG A 82 -20.61 -21.20 20.19
C ARG A 82 -21.41 -20.86 18.93
N ASP A 83 -22.71 -21.10 18.96
CA ASP A 83 -23.61 -20.84 17.83
C ASP A 83 -23.64 -19.35 17.45
N ARG A 84 -23.60 -18.44 18.45
CA ARG A 84 -23.51 -16.99 18.20
C ARG A 84 -22.18 -16.59 17.56
N ILE A 85 -21.06 -17.17 18.01
CA ILE A 85 -19.73 -16.92 17.42
C ILE A 85 -19.70 -17.46 15.99
N ASP A 86 -20.13 -18.69 15.78
CA ASP A 86 -20.16 -19.32 14.45
C ASP A 86 -21.09 -18.57 13.49
N THR A 87 -22.26 -18.12 13.96
CA THR A 87 -23.16 -17.28 13.17
C THR A 87 -22.53 -15.93 12.82
N THR A 88 -21.81 -15.32 13.78
CA THR A 88 -21.12 -14.04 13.55
C THR A 88 -19.96 -14.20 12.56
N ILE A 89 -19.19 -15.28 12.66
CA ILE A 89 -18.10 -15.59 11.74
C ILE A 89 -18.67 -15.90 10.35
N SER A 90 -19.70 -16.74 10.26
CA SER A 90 -20.35 -17.11 9.00
C SER A 90 -20.97 -15.89 8.29
N SER A 91 -21.62 -14.99 9.04
CA SER A 91 -22.19 -13.76 8.47
C SER A 91 -21.11 -12.78 8.01
N ARG A 92 -19.99 -12.64 8.73
CA ARG A 92 -18.82 -11.87 8.27
C ARG A 92 -18.21 -12.47 7.01
N GLN A 93 -18.08 -13.79 6.95
CA GLN A 93 -17.56 -14.51 5.78
C GLN A 93 -18.47 -14.34 4.54
N ALA A 94 -19.79 -14.37 4.73
CA ALA A 94 -20.75 -14.10 3.65
C ALA A 94 -20.69 -12.64 3.18
N SER A 95 -20.58 -11.68 4.12
CA SER A 95 -20.45 -10.25 3.82
C SER A 95 -19.13 -9.90 3.13
N TRP A 96 -18.06 -10.63 3.45
CA TRP A 96 -16.76 -10.50 2.78
C TRP A 96 -16.68 -11.22 1.42
N GLY A 97 -17.76 -11.84 0.95
CA GLY A 97 -17.82 -12.42 -0.40
C GLY A 97 -16.73 -13.46 -0.63
N ALA A 98 -16.64 -14.44 0.27
CA ALA A 98 -15.60 -15.45 0.24
C ALA A 98 -15.44 -16.09 -1.16
N THR A 99 -14.21 -15.91 -1.66
CA THR A 99 -13.52 -16.53 -2.79
C THR A 99 -14.06 -16.30 -4.21
N SER A 100 -15.34 -16.51 -4.51
CA SER A 100 -15.82 -16.38 -5.90
C SER A 100 -16.01 -14.93 -6.32
N THR A 101 -16.53 -14.08 -5.44
CA THR A 101 -16.88 -12.70 -5.79
C THR A 101 -15.63 -11.82 -5.96
N HIS A 102 -14.58 -12.03 -5.16
CA HIS A 102 -13.34 -11.30 -5.32
C HIS A 102 -12.58 -11.69 -6.59
N SER A 103 -12.48 -13.00 -6.89
CA SER A 103 -11.88 -13.46 -8.15
C SER A 103 -12.66 -12.90 -9.33
N SER A 104 -13.99 -13.05 -9.34
CA SER A 104 -14.82 -12.51 -10.43
C SER A 104 -14.75 -10.99 -10.55
N ARG A 105 -14.64 -10.24 -9.44
CA ARG A 105 -14.46 -8.78 -9.48
C ARG A 105 -13.09 -8.39 -10.04
N ILE A 106 -12.04 -9.11 -9.67
CA ILE A 106 -10.69 -8.91 -10.21
C ILE A 106 -10.70 -9.23 -11.71
N ASP A 107 -11.24 -10.38 -12.11
CA ASP A 107 -11.34 -10.81 -13.50
C ASP A 107 -12.17 -9.84 -14.32
N THR A 108 -13.30 -9.35 -13.80
CA THR A 108 -14.13 -8.34 -14.46
C THR A 108 -13.38 -7.01 -14.60
N THR A 109 -12.68 -6.57 -13.54
CA THR A 109 -11.92 -5.31 -13.58
C THR A 109 -10.76 -5.41 -14.56
N ILE A 110 -10.01 -6.51 -14.55
CA ILE A 110 -8.91 -6.76 -15.48
C ILE A 110 -9.44 -6.88 -16.91
N SER A 111 -10.51 -7.65 -17.14
CA SER A 111 -11.13 -7.80 -18.46
C SER A 111 -11.62 -6.46 -19.00
N SER A 112 -12.29 -5.65 -18.17
CA SER A 112 -12.78 -4.32 -18.58
C SER A 112 -11.65 -3.34 -18.93
N ARG A 113 -10.51 -3.43 -18.24
CA ARG A 113 -9.31 -2.63 -18.54
C ARG A 113 -8.57 -3.15 -19.77
N ALA A 114 -8.57 -4.46 -19.99
CA ALA A 114 -7.98 -5.09 -21.17
C ALA A 114 -8.77 -4.73 -22.44
N SER A 115 -10.10 -4.61 -22.35
CA SER A 115 -10.97 -4.17 -23.45
C SER A 115 -11.07 -2.65 -23.61
N GLN A 116 -10.24 -1.88 -22.90
CA GLN A 116 -10.29 -0.42 -22.96
C GLN A 116 -9.50 0.05 -24.19
N ALA A 117 -10.10 0.91 -25.02
CA ALA A 117 -9.53 1.33 -26.30
C ALA A 117 -8.09 1.90 -26.22
N SER A 118 -7.66 2.42 -25.06
CA SER A 118 -6.28 2.85 -24.83
C SER A 118 -5.27 1.70 -24.75
N VAL A 119 -5.68 0.52 -24.27
CA VAL A 119 -4.87 -0.71 -24.22
C VAL A 119 -4.87 -1.38 -25.60
N ASP A 120 -6.00 -1.38 -26.30
CA ASP A 120 -6.05 -1.84 -27.70
C ASP A 120 -5.12 -0.99 -28.59
N ASN A 121 -5.06 0.33 -28.36
CA ASN A 121 -4.10 1.19 -29.04
C ASN A 121 -2.62 0.88 -28.71
N LEU A 122 -2.31 0.30 -27.54
CA LEU A 122 -0.96 -0.17 -27.20
C LEU A 122 -0.60 -1.47 -27.93
N ASN A 123 -1.57 -2.37 -28.13
CA ASN A 123 -1.36 -3.58 -28.92
C ASN A 123 -1.28 -3.29 -30.43
N VAL A 124 -2.04 -2.31 -30.93
CA VAL A 124 -1.91 -1.83 -32.31
C VAL A 124 -0.62 -1.02 -32.51
N ALA A 125 -0.12 -0.35 -31.46
CA ALA A 125 1.21 0.28 -31.48
C ALA A 125 2.38 -0.71 -31.31
N ARG A 126 2.12 -1.96 -30.87
CA ARG A 126 3.09 -3.04 -30.98
C ARG A 126 3.02 -3.61 -32.40
N MET A 127 3.55 -2.82 -33.30
CA MET A 127 3.80 -3.12 -34.68
C MET A 127 4.63 -4.41 -34.80
N VAL A 128 3.96 -5.55 -34.95
CA VAL A 128 4.56 -6.78 -35.46
C VAL A 128 4.78 -6.55 -36.95
N VAL A 129 5.92 -5.97 -37.32
CA VAL A 129 6.38 -6.04 -38.71
C VAL A 129 7.10 -7.38 -38.85
N PRO A 130 6.75 -8.22 -39.83
CA PRO A 130 7.46 -9.48 -40.11
C PRO A 130 8.86 -9.28 -40.71
N SER A 131 9.35 -8.05 -40.80
CA SER A 131 10.68 -7.71 -41.30
C SER A 131 11.47 -7.02 -40.19
N ASN A 132 12.80 -7.04 -40.28
CA ASN A 132 13.71 -6.28 -39.41
C ASN A 132 13.52 -4.75 -39.53
N THR A 133 12.39 -4.28 -40.06
CA THR A 133 12.06 -2.89 -40.34
C THR A 133 11.24 -2.31 -39.20
N LEU A 134 11.84 -1.46 -38.36
CA LEU A 134 11.08 -0.63 -37.43
C LEU A 134 10.54 0.60 -38.16
N ARG A 135 9.21 0.79 -38.15
CA ARG A 135 8.56 2.00 -38.66
C ARG A 135 8.16 2.92 -37.51
N HIS A 136 8.52 4.19 -37.62
CA HIS A 136 8.06 5.23 -36.71
C HIS A 136 7.52 6.42 -37.50
N SER A 137 6.32 6.90 -37.15
CA SER A 137 5.64 7.97 -37.90
C SER A 137 5.28 9.12 -36.97
N PHE A 138 5.66 10.34 -37.34
CA PHE A 138 5.30 11.56 -36.62
C PHE A 138 4.25 12.33 -37.42
N ALA A 139 3.02 12.36 -36.89
CA ALA A 139 1.87 13.00 -37.54
C ALA A 139 1.79 14.53 -37.43
N PRO A 140 2.23 15.22 -36.35
CA PRO A 140 2.05 16.66 -36.28
C PRO A 140 3.03 17.40 -37.19
N GLU A 141 2.50 18.37 -37.95
CA GLU A 141 3.30 19.35 -38.67
C GLU A 141 4.16 20.15 -37.68
N ARG A 142 5.44 20.30 -38.01
CA ARG A 142 6.42 21.10 -37.28
C ARG A 142 6.83 22.28 -38.14
N SER A 143 6.99 23.45 -37.53
CA SER A 143 7.46 24.65 -38.23
C SER A 143 8.55 25.36 -37.46
N VAL A 144 9.49 25.97 -38.20
CA VAL A 144 10.52 26.85 -37.64
C VAL A 144 10.49 28.19 -38.37
N THR A 145 10.38 29.28 -37.61
CA THR A 145 10.38 30.65 -38.13
C THR A 145 11.62 31.40 -37.66
N GLY A 146 12.28 32.07 -38.58
CA GLY A 146 13.41 32.95 -38.30
C GLY A 146 14.69 32.56 -39.01
N ASN A 147 15.78 33.25 -38.65
CA ASN A 147 17.06 33.14 -39.31
C ASN A 147 17.70 31.74 -39.21
N SER A 148 18.65 31.49 -40.10
CA SER A 148 19.38 30.24 -40.31
C SER A 148 20.15 29.67 -39.11
N SER A 149 20.12 30.33 -37.96
CA SER A 149 20.73 29.85 -36.72
C SER A 149 19.76 29.09 -35.79
N LYS A 150 18.47 29.02 -36.14
CA LYS A 150 17.46 28.30 -35.34
C LYS A 150 17.24 26.89 -35.88
N TYR A 151 17.54 25.91 -35.04
CA TYR A 151 17.23 24.50 -35.28
C TYR A 151 16.14 24.03 -34.32
N ILE A 152 15.18 23.27 -34.83
CA ILE A 152 14.23 22.54 -33.99
C ILE A 152 14.44 21.03 -34.16
N LEU A 153 14.31 20.30 -33.06
CA LEU A 153 14.27 18.85 -33.09
C LEU A 153 12.91 18.40 -33.63
N VAL A 154 12.89 17.68 -34.75
CA VAL A 154 11.64 17.18 -35.36
C VAL A 154 11.42 15.69 -35.11
N ALA A 155 12.48 14.91 -34.95
CA ALA A 155 12.41 13.49 -34.62
C ALA A 155 13.66 13.03 -33.86
N LYS A 156 13.48 12.04 -32.97
CA LYS A 156 14.56 11.31 -32.30
C LYS A 156 14.39 9.83 -32.59
N PHE A 157 15.47 9.18 -32.97
CA PHE A 157 15.52 7.75 -33.24
C PHE A 157 16.66 7.11 -32.43
N VAL A 158 16.43 5.92 -31.87
CA VAL A 158 17.46 5.16 -31.17
C VAL A 158 17.58 3.81 -31.88
N PRO A 159 18.63 3.60 -32.69
CA PRO A 159 18.84 2.32 -33.38
C PRO A 159 19.04 1.20 -32.37
N LEU A 160 18.62 -0.01 -32.71
CA LEU A 160 18.86 -1.21 -31.90
C LEU A 160 20.13 -1.98 -32.31
N GLY A 161 20.76 -1.61 -33.42
CA GLY A 161 21.90 -2.32 -34.00
C GLY A 161 22.62 -1.49 -35.06
N VAL A 162 23.34 -2.16 -35.94
CA VAL A 162 23.89 -1.58 -37.18
C VAL A 162 22.90 -1.85 -38.30
N GLY A 163 22.72 -0.91 -39.23
CA GLY A 163 21.69 -1.07 -40.25
C GLY A 163 21.56 0.10 -41.22
N GLU A 164 20.47 0.11 -41.98
CA GLU A 164 20.07 1.17 -42.89
C GLU A 164 18.80 1.86 -42.37
N LEU A 165 18.85 3.19 -42.31
CA LEU A 165 17.76 4.06 -41.89
C LEU A 165 17.22 4.80 -43.09
N LYS A 166 16.02 4.45 -43.54
CA LYS A 166 15.28 5.20 -44.56
C LYS A 166 14.34 6.19 -43.88
N VAL A 167 14.48 7.47 -44.17
CA VAL A 167 13.63 8.53 -43.64
C VAL A 167 12.93 9.24 -44.77
N THR A 168 11.62 9.39 -44.65
CA THR A 168 10.77 10.10 -45.60
C THR A 168 9.99 11.18 -44.87
N TRP A 169 9.87 12.37 -45.45
CA TRP A 169 9.08 13.45 -44.86
C TRP A 169 8.62 14.42 -45.95
N ASP A 170 7.57 15.18 -45.67
CA ASP A 170 7.13 16.27 -46.55
C ASP A 170 7.66 17.59 -46.00
N MET A 171 8.23 18.43 -46.86
CA MET A 171 8.69 19.77 -46.49
C MET A 171 8.16 20.85 -47.44
N LYS A 172 7.93 22.05 -46.90
CA LYS A 172 7.67 23.26 -47.68
C LYS A 172 8.24 24.49 -46.97
N THR A 173 8.33 25.61 -47.68
CA THR A 173 8.59 26.93 -47.12
C THR A 173 7.44 27.89 -47.46
N ASN A 174 7.29 28.99 -46.72
CA ASN A 174 6.33 30.04 -47.06
C ASN A 174 6.80 30.97 -48.21
N ASN A 175 8.04 30.82 -48.69
CA ASN A 175 8.60 31.68 -49.74
C ASN A 175 9.61 30.89 -50.59
N SER A 176 9.43 30.90 -51.91
CA SER A 176 10.21 30.13 -52.88
C SER A 176 11.69 30.51 -52.97
N SER A 177 12.11 31.61 -52.33
CA SER A 177 13.52 31.99 -52.23
C SER A 177 14.25 31.31 -51.07
N ASN A 178 13.55 30.52 -50.25
CA ASN A 178 14.12 29.93 -49.04
C ASN A 178 14.40 28.45 -49.18
N SER A 179 15.55 28.03 -48.68
CA SER A 179 15.87 26.62 -48.54
C SER A 179 15.41 26.10 -47.18
N VAL A 180 14.67 25.01 -47.11
CA VAL A 180 14.52 24.26 -45.84
C VAL A 180 15.76 23.41 -45.63
N LEU A 181 16.35 23.36 -44.43
CA LEU A 181 17.47 22.45 -44.15
C LEU A 181 17.02 21.35 -43.20
N MET A 182 17.26 20.10 -43.58
CA MET A 182 17.18 18.95 -42.69
C MET A 182 18.57 18.39 -42.43
N HIS A 183 18.84 18.00 -41.19
CA HIS A 183 20.13 17.46 -40.79
C HIS A 183 19.96 16.33 -39.76
N PHE A 184 20.73 15.25 -39.95
CA PHE A 184 20.84 14.15 -39.01
C PHE A 184 22.11 14.31 -38.17
N SER A 185 22.01 14.28 -36.84
CA SER A 185 23.17 14.29 -35.95
C SER A 185 23.12 13.15 -34.91
N PRO A 186 24.26 12.50 -34.61
CA PRO A 186 24.35 11.54 -33.50
C PRO A 186 24.51 12.23 -32.13
N LEU A 187 24.75 13.54 -32.10
CA LEU A 187 25.00 14.32 -30.89
C LEU A 187 24.04 15.51 -30.77
N PHE A 188 23.65 15.81 -29.54
CA PHE A 188 22.91 17.02 -29.17
C PHE A 188 23.92 18.17 -29.00
N GLY A 189 23.83 19.25 -29.78
CA GLY A 189 24.66 20.45 -29.59
C GLY A 189 25.63 20.84 -30.72
N PHE A 190 25.43 20.40 -31.96
CA PHE A 190 26.26 20.87 -33.09
C PHE A 190 25.88 22.30 -33.51
N ALA A 191 26.85 23.20 -33.57
CA ALA A 191 26.71 24.52 -34.18
C ALA A 191 27.08 24.43 -35.67
N ILE A 192 26.10 24.61 -36.55
CA ILE A 192 26.34 24.66 -37.99
C ILE A 192 26.43 26.14 -38.39
N SER A 193 27.58 26.55 -38.93
CA SER A 193 27.76 27.88 -39.52
C SER A 193 27.09 27.91 -40.90
N THR A 194 26.12 28.80 -41.08
CA THR A 194 25.33 28.90 -42.32
C THR A 194 25.85 29.92 -43.32
N HIS A 195 27.14 30.28 -43.29
CA HIS A 195 27.69 31.28 -44.20
C HIS A 195 27.88 30.72 -45.63
N GLY A 196 27.07 31.19 -46.58
CA GLY A 196 27.40 31.18 -48.02
C GLY A 196 26.91 29.99 -48.85
N TRP A 197 25.65 29.59 -48.76
CA TRP A 197 25.10 28.49 -49.57
C TRP A 197 24.52 29.01 -50.90
N THR A 198 25.39 29.17 -51.90
CA THR A 198 24.97 29.41 -53.29
C THR A 198 24.84 28.07 -54.02
N ASP A 199 23.61 27.75 -54.41
CA ASP A 199 23.19 26.92 -55.55
C ASP A 199 24.19 25.86 -56.06
N ASP A 200 24.42 24.80 -55.28
CA ASP A 200 24.45 23.40 -55.73
C ASP A 200 24.89 22.50 -54.55
N ILE A 201 24.27 21.33 -54.44
CA ILE A 201 24.50 20.37 -53.34
C ILE A 201 25.86 19.70 -53.55
N GLY A 202 26.93 20.40 -53.14
CA GLY A 202 28.24 19.83 -52.92
C GLY A 202 28.30 19.17 -51.55
N SER A 203 28.72 17.91 -51.50
CA SER A 203 28.90 17.12 -50.28
C SER A 203 29.62 17.89 -49.18
N ILE A 204 28.98 18.08 -48.02
CA ILE A 204 29.72 18.43 -46.80
C ILE A 204 30.47 17.17 -46.39
N ASN A 205 31.80 17.24 -46.46
CA ASN A 205 32.69 16.22 -45.95
C ASN A 205 32.65 16.27 -44.41
N THR A 206 31.65 15.62 -43.82
CA THR A 206 31.60 15.36 -42.39
C THR A 206 32.65 14.30 -42.04
N TYR A 207 33.21 14.40 -40.84
CA TYR A 207 34.24 13.48 -40.35
C TYR A 207 33.90 12.01 -40.68
N PRO A 208 34.85 11.20 -41.18
CA PRO A 208 34.58 9.94 -41.89
C PRO A 208 33.88 8.83 -41.09
N ASN A 209 33.59 9.05 -39.80
CA ASN A 209 33.08 8.03 -38.89
C ASN A 209 31.77 8.41 -38.17
N HIS A 210 31.08 9.48 -38.56
CA HIS A 210 29.77 9.82 -37.97
C HIS A 210 28.69 9.93 -39.06
N PRO A 211 27.48 9.36 -38.86
CA PRO A 211 26.36 9.44 -39.81
C PRO A 211 25.76 10.86 -39.94
N SER A 212 26.48 11.89 -39.51
CA SER A 212 26.19 13.28 -39.80
C SER A 212 26.44 13.57 -41.27
N GLY A 213 25.54 14.27 -41.97
CA GLY A 213 25.88 14.84 -43.28
C GLY A 213 24.84 14.80 -44.39
N VAL A 214 23.58 14.44 -44.13
CA VAL A 214 22.55 14.57 -45.17
C VAL A 214 21.86 15.92 -45.04
N PHE A 215 22.16 16.81 -45.99
CA PHE A 215 21.49 18.10 -46.15
C PHE A 215 20.60 18.02 -47.38
N VAL A 216 19.29 18.19 -47.17
CA VAL A 216 18.35 18.34 -48.27
C VAL A 216 17.75 19.72 -48.20
N SER A 217 17.88 20.48 -49.29
CA SER A 217 17.21 21.76 -49.48
C SER A 217 16.05 21.63 -50.46
N SER A 218 14.91 22.21 -50.09
CA SER A 218 13.80 22.48 -51.00
C SER A 218 13.44 23.95 -50.92
N ARG A 219 13.16 24.54 -52.09
CA ARG A 219 12.67 25.90 -52.28
C ARG A 219 11.19 25.94 -52.64
N SER A 220 10.46 24.86 -52.34
CA SER A 220 9.07 24.74 -52.74
C SER A 220 8.12 25.39 -51.73
N VAL A 221 7.17 26.18 -52.26
CA VAL A 221 6.01 26.67 -51.49
C VAL A 221 4.96 25.59 -51.25
N ASP A 222 4.98 24.54 -52.07
CA ASP A 222 4.18 23.33 -51.91
C ASP A 222 4.95 22.25 -51.16
N TYR A 223 4.22 21.32 -50.56
CA TYR A 223 4.80 20.16 -49.92
C TYR A 223 5.51 19.26 -50.94
N VAL A 224 6.80 19.03 -50.72
CA VAL A 224 7.61 18.08 -51.47
C VAL A 224 8.01 16.95 -50.54
N THR A 225 7.72 15.72 -50.95
CA THR A 225 8.17 14.51 -50.25
C THR A 225 9.65 14.27 -50.54
N ILE A 226 10.44 14.22 -49.49
CA ILE A 226 11.86 13.89 -49.54
C ILE A 226 12.07 12.51 -48.94
N THR A 227 12.94 11.72 -49.56
CA THR A 227 13.38 10.41 -49.07
C THR A 227 14.89 10.39 -48.96
N GLN A 228 15.42 9.91 -47.83
CA GLN A 228 16.85 9.74 -47.59
C GLN A 228 17.13 8.38 -46.98
N ILE A 229 18.28 7.80 -47.32
CA ILE A 229 18.76 6.53 -46.78
C ILE A 229 20.12 6.79 -46.13
N LEU A 230 20.24 6.45 -44.86
CA LEU A 230 21.46 6.64 -44.06
C LEU A 230 21.94 5.29 -43.55
N ARG A 231 23.25 5.03 -43.66
CA ARG A 231 23.87 3.91 -42.94
C ARG A 231 24.06 4.28 -41.47
N VAL A 232 23.68 3.38 -40.57
CA VAL A 232 23.79 3.54 -39.13
C VAL A 232 24.88 2.61 -38.61
N PRO A 233 26.13 3.07 -38.50
CA PRO A 233 27.26 2.23 -38.12
C PRO A 233 27.35 1.91 -36.62
N TYR A 234 26.60 2.61 -35.75
CA TYR A 234 26.67 2.46 -34.30
C TYR A 234 25.32 2.65 -33.61
N ILE A 235 25.17 2.05 -32.44
CA ILE A 235 24.00 2.15 -31.56
C ILE A 235 24.04 3.49 -30.80
N THR A 236 23.82 4.59 -31.52
CA THR A 236 23.78 5.95 -30.96
C THR A 236 22.48 6.65 -31.34
N PRO A 237 21.86 7.42 -30.44
CA PRO A 237 20.66 8.17 -30.78
C PRO A 237 20.92 9.12 -31.96
N ILE A 238 20.05 9.06 -32.96
CA ILE A 238 20.06 9.92 -34.13
C ILE A 238 18.95 10.95 -33.97
N TYR A 239 19.31 12.22 -34.09
CA TYR A 239 18.40 13.35 -34.01
C TYR A 239 18.22 13.94 -35.40
N LEU A 240 16.96 14.15 -35.80
CA LEU A 240 16.63 14.88 -37.02
C LEU A 240 16.26 16.31 -36.63
N HIS A 241 17.02 17.26 -37.16
CA HIS A 241 16.86 18.68 -36.95
C HIS A 241 16.36 19.34 -38.23
N MET A 242 15.46 20.31 -38.07
CA MET A 242 15.04 21.21 -39.14
C MET A 242 15.51 22.63 -38.86
N ALA A 243 16.00 23.33 -39.88
CA ALA A 243 16.28 24.76 -39.84
C ALA A 243 15.61 25.51 -41.00
N GLY A 244 15.33 26.79 -40.75
CA GLY A 244 14.96 27.75 -41.78
C GLY A 244 16.18 28.18 -42.58
N GLY A 245 16.06 28.30 -43.89
CA GLY A 245 17.11 28.88 -44.73
C GLY A 245 16.95 30.38 -44.84
N ASN A 246 18.10 31.05 -44.92
CA ASN A 246 18.31 32.48 -45.08
C ASN A 246 18.16 33.33 -43.80
N SER A 247 18.80 34.50 -43.85
CA SER A 247 18.93 35.46 -42.75
C SER A 247 17.66 36.28 -42.49
N HIS A 248 16.60 36.09 -43.26
CA HIS A 248 15.41 36.93 -43.20
C HIS A 248 14.43 36.39 -42.14
N SER A 249 13.99 37.26 -41.23
CA SER A 249 13.23 36.91 -40.03
C SER A 249 11.80 36.39 -40.28
N GLU A 250 11.29 36.54 -41.50
CA GLU A 250 9.89 36.26 -41.87
C GLU A 250 9.69 34.89 -42.52
N ASN A 251 10.77 34.13 -42.68
CA ASN A 251 10.75 32.86 -43.35
C ASN A 251 10.36 31.74 -42.39
N THR A 252 9.37 30.94 -42.81
CA THR A 252 8.92 29.76 -42.07
C THR A 252 9.10 28.51 -42.92
N SER A 253 9.77 27.52 -42.36
CA SER A 253 9.90 26.18 -42.92
C SER A 253 8.97 25.23 -42.20
N TYR A 254 8.33 24.34 -42.94
CA TYR A 254 7.38 23.35 -42.43
C TYR A 254 7.84 21.94 -42.77
N CYS A 255 7.60 21.00 -41.88
CA CYS A 255 7.81 19.58 -42.08
C CYS A 255 6.65 18.78 -41.49
N ARG A 256 6.19 17.75 -42.22
CA ARG A 256 5.15 16.82 -41.74
C ARG A 256 5.40 15.41 -42.29
N ASN A 257 4.56 14.47 -41.86
CA ASN A 257 4.58 13.10 -42.38
C ASN A 257 5.97 12.44 -42.30
N ILE A 258 6.70 12.68 -41.20
CA ILE A 258 8.03 12.08 -41.01
C ILE A 258 7.81 10.60 -40.74
N ASN A 259 8.19 9.74 -41.68
CA ASN A 259 8.24 8.30 -41.50
C ASN A 259 9.70 7.86 -41.51
N ILE A 260 10.08 7.08 -40.49
CA ILE A 260 11.39 6.47 -40.35
C ILE A 260 11.19 4.96 -40.50
N TYR A 261 12.01 4.32 -41.33
CA TYR A 261 12.10 2.88 -41.53
C TYR A 261 13.54 2.49 -41.22
N TYR A 262 13.73 1.52 -40.33
CA TYR A 262 15.07 1.08 -39.94
C TYR A 262 15.22 -0.41 -40.12
N ASP A 263 16.05 -0.80 -41.08
CA ASP A 263 16.43 -2.18 -41.36
C ASP A 263 17.76 -2.48 -40.67
N PHE A 264 17.74 -3.31 -39.63
CA PHE A 264 18.96 -3.75 -38.96
C PHE A 264 19.45 -5.11 -39.48
N TYR A 265 20.77 -5.25 -39.51
CA TYR A 265 21.47 -6.49 -39.86
C TYR A 265 21.97 -7.22 -38.61
#